data_AF-A0A327S175-F1
#
_entry.id   AF-A0A327S175-F1
#
_cell.length_a   1.000
_cell.length_b   1.000
_cell.length_c   1.000
_cell.angle_alpha   90.00
_cell.angle_beta   90.00
_cell.angle_gamma   90.00
#
_symmetry.space_group_name_H-M   'P 1'
#
loop_
_entity.id
_entity.type
_entity.pdbx_description
1 polymer ?
#
loop_
_entity_poly.entity_id
_entity_poly.type
_entity_poly.pdbx_seq_one_letter_code
_entity_poly.pdbx_strand_id
1 'polypeptide(L)'
;MSKLLKKVARSSVTTLIAILCLTACKKTIKPSGEDSTTTPRAVVQPNAFKLWGTCTNPYLGSGGVIVPVGSNSCSPNYVGAQQNNGQNANGFSFYGCFKGGTNAPNGANEASVFLCDNITTWTGKEFGFTKTLNDNALKAYLQSPGNVFIYQTLLLNDNGYHNFKAQVQSGDHSKVDFYIDDVYKLTLQNPGQNYYNNYDYFVGTTHRTDGGWSSTGQQIEMYSINVW
;
A
#
# COMPACT_ATOMS: atom_id res chain seq x y z
N MET A 1 78.32 19.83 26.92
CA MET A 1 77.00 20.34 26.48
C MET A 1 75.93 19.42 27.04
N SER A 2 75.40 19.66 28.25
CA SER A 2 74.24 20.53 28.54
C SER A 2 72.90 20.01 27.98
N LYS A 3 71.96 19.79 28.91
CA LYS A 3 70.49 19.67 28.79
C LYS A 3 69.95 18.29 28.39
N LEU A 4 68.86 17.79 28.96
CA LEU A 4 68.02 18.16 30.12
C LEU A 4 67.00 17.02 30.28
N LEU A 5 66.57 16.78 31.52
CA LEU A 5 65.48 15.90 31.93
C LEU A 5 64.19 16.00 31.09
N LYS A 6 63.39 14.92 31.03
CA LYS A 6 62.07 14.87 31.72
C LYS A 6 61.33 13.52 31.60
N LYS A 7 60.99 13.02 32.80
CA LYS A 7 59.80 12.25 33.23
C LYS A 7 58.72 12.01 32.17
N VAL A 8 58.31 10.75 32.01
CA VAL A 8 57.00 10.37 31.44
C VAL A 8 56.12 9.83 32.56
N ALA A 9 55.00 10.51 32.79
CA ALA A 9 53.94 10.13 33.71
C ALA A 9 53.00 9.10 33.04
N ARG A 10 52.53 8.13 33.82
CA ARG A 10 51.52 7.15 33.43
C ARG A 10 50.14 7.82 33.53
N SER A 11 49.41 7.91 32.43
CA SER A 11 47.99 8.29 32.40
C SER A 11 47.11 7.04 32.44
N SER A 12 46.18 7.04 33.40
CA SER A 12 45.10 6.06 33.53
C SER A 12 44.06 6.22 32.43
N VAL A 13 43.63 5.10 31.84
CA VAL A 13 42.56 5.03 30.84
C VAL A 13 41.22 4.96 31.54
N THR A 14 40.37 5.96 31.33
CA THR A 14 38.98 6.00 31.81
C THR A 14 38.07 5.45 30.72
N THR A 15 37.43 4.30 30.95
CA THR A 15 36.45 3.71 30.05
C THR A 15 35.06 4.30 30.33
N LEU A 16 34.51 5.05 29.37
CA LEU A 16 33.16 5.60 29.41
C LEU A 16 32.19 4.57 28.78
N ILE A 17 31.30 3.98 29.58
CA ILE A 17 30.23 3.11 29.10
C ILE A 17 29.02 3.99 28.75
N ALA A 18 28.72 4.12 27.46
CA ALA A 18 27.52 4.77 26.96
C ALA A 18 26.34 3.79 27.00
N ILE A 19 25.38 4.02 27.90
CA ILE A 19 24.11 3.30 27.94
C ILE A 19 23.18 3.97 26.92
N LEU A 20 22.96 3.30 25.78
CA LEU A 20 21.93 3.68 24.81
C LEU A 20 20.54 3.35 25.38
N CYS A 21 19.73 4.39 25.54
CA CYS A 21 18.31 4.29 25.85
C CYS A 21 17.57 3.49 24.77
N LEU A 22 17.06 2.31 25.14
CA LEU A 22 16.03 1.59 24.39
C LEU A 22 14.68 2.30 24.58
N THR A 23 14.39 3.30 23.75
CA THR A 23 13.01 3.77 23.56
C THR A 23 12.30 2.82 22.60
N ALA A 24 11.60 1.85 23.18
CA ALA A 24 10.60 1.07 22.47
C ALA A 24 9.51 2.03 21.96
N CYS A 25 9.39 2.16 20.64
CA CYS A 25 8.35 2.94 19.99
C CYS A 25 6.99 2.27 20.29
N LYS A 26 6.25 2.80 21.27
CA LYS A 26 4.89 2.36 21.55
C LYS A 26 4.00 2.82 20.40
N LYS A 27 3.28 1.88 19.78
CA LYS A 27 2.22 2.15 18.81
C LYS A 27 1.17 3.06 19.46
N THR A 28 1.22 4.36 19.15
CA THR A 28 0.22 5.32 19.61
C THR A 28 -1.05 5.10 18.81
N ILE A 29 -2.09 4.56 19.47
CA ILE A 29 -3.46 4.60 18.95
C ILE A 29 -3.91 6.05 19.12
N LYS A 30 -4.14 6.75 18.00
CA LYS A 30 -4.62 8.14 18.00
C LYS A 30 -6.01 8.16 18.68
N PRO A 31 -6.26 9.00 19.70
CA PRO A 31 -7.59 9.17 20.25
C PRO A 31 -8.48 9.83 19.20
N SER A 32 -9.69 9.30 19.04
CA SER A 32 -10.72 9.84 18.15
C SER A 32 -11.19 11.20 18.67
N GLY A 33 -10.71 12.28 18.06
CA GLY A 33 -11.30 13.61 18.19
C GLY A 33 -12.38 13.80 17.12
N GLU A 34 -13.59 14.13 17.57
CA GLU A 34 -14.71 14.55 16.73
C GLU A 34 -14.38 15.86 16.02
N ASP A 35 -14.51 15.89 14.69
CA ASP A 35 -14.94 17.10 13.97
C ASP A 35 -15.62 16.77 12.63
N SER A 36 -16.80 17.36 12.43
CA SER A 36 -17.65 17.45 11.24
C SER A 36 -17.98 16.18 10.41
N THR A 37 -19.23 15.71 10.59
CA THR A 37 -20.07 14.90 9.67
C THR A 37 -19.37 14.16 8.52
N THR A 38 -18.87 12.95 8.80
CA THR A 38 -18.65 11.92 7.79
C THR A 38 -19.63 10.79 8.03
N THR A 39 -20.32 10.35 6.99
CA THR A 39 -21.08 9.09 6.90
C THR A 39 -20.31 7.97 7.63
N PRO A 40 -20.98 7.05 8.37
CA PRO A 40 -20.28 6.03 9.14
C PRO A 40 -19.26 5.29 8.27
N ARG A 41 -17.98 5.44 8.63
CA ARG A 41 -16.86 4.74 8.02
C ARG A 41 -17.07 3.23 8.23
N ALA A 42 -17.39 2.49 7.18
CA ALA A 42 -17.59 1.05 7.29
C ALA A 42 -16.22 0.38 7.39
N VAL A 43 -15.85 -0.02 8.61
CA VAL A 43 -14.66 -0.83 8.86
C VAL A 43 -14.86 -2.18 8.16
N VAL A 44 -14.00 -2.51 7.19
CA VAL A 44 -14.03 -3.80 6.51
C VAL A 44 -13.11 -4.76 7.25
N GLN A 45 -13.71 -5.76 7.90
CA GLN A 45 -12.97 -6.76 8.66
C GLN A 45 -12.27 -7.75 7.73
N PRO A 46 -11.09 -8.30 8.09
CA PRO A 46 -10.37 -9.26 7.25
C PRO A 46 -11.19 -10.51 6.87
N ASN A 47 -12.10 -10.96 7.72
CA ASN A 47 -12.99 -12.10 7.43
C ASN A 47 -14.12 -11.76 6.43
N ALA A 48 -14.27 -10.49 6.04
CA ALA A 48 -15.20 -10.06 5.00
C ALA A 48 -14.61 -10.19 3.59
N PHE A 49 -13.45 -10.84 3.43
CA PHE A 49 -12.79 -11.02 2.15
C PHE A 49 -12.94 -12.44 1.58
N LYS A 50 -13.18 -12.53 0.28
CA LYS A 50 -12.99 -13.74 -0.51
C LYS A 50 -11.56 -13.77 -1.01
N LEU A 51 -10.84 -14.81 -0.62
CA LEU A 51 -9.45 -15.05 -1.04
C LEU A 51 -9.45 -15.93 -2.28
N TRP A 52 -8.61 -15.61 -3.25
CA TRP A 52 -8.47 -16.38 -4.49
C TRP A 52 -7.05 -16.27 -5.05
N GLY A 53 -6.64 -17.27 -5.81
CA GLY A 53 -5.36 -17.25 -6.51
C GLY A 53 -5.19 -18.45 -7.42
N THR A 54 -4.34 -18.32 -8.43
CA THR A 54 -4.09 -19.39 -9.40
C THR A 54 -3.17 -20.48 -8.82
N CYS A 55 -2.05 -20.08 -8.23
CA CYS A 55 -1.00 -20.99 -7.74
C CYS A 55 -0.43 -20.58 -6.39
N THR A 56 -0.82 -19.42 -5.89
CA THR A 56 -0.42 -18.88 -4.60
C THR A 56 -1.68 -18.31 -3.96
N ASN A 57 -1.88 -18.59 -2.68
CA ASN A 57 -3.09 -18.15 -1.99
C ASN A 57 -2.79 -16.93 -1.11
N PRO A 58 -3.67 -15.92 -1.11
CA PRO A 58 -3.66 -14.90 -0.08
C PRO A 58 -4.08 -15.53 1.25
N TYR A 59 -3.79 -14.85 2.34
CA TYR A 59 -4.11 -15.33 3.69
C TYR A 59 -4.45 -14.20 4.63
N LEU A 60 -5.18 -14.52 5.70
CA LEU A 60 -5.46 -13.59 6.78
C LEU A 60 -4.28 -13.60 7.76
N GLY A 61 -3.63 -12.45 7.92
CA GLY A 61 -2.56 -12.23 8.89
C GLY A 61 -3.11 -11.84 10.26
N SER A 62 -2.23 -11.33 11.14
CA SER A 62 -2.59 -10.84 12.48
C SER A 62 -3.45 -9.57 12.43
N GLY A 63 -4.72 -9.71 12.05
CA GLY A 63 -5.70 -8.62 11.93
C GLY A 63 -5.71 -7.92 10.57
N GLY A 64 -5.17 -8.55 9.53
CA GLY A 64 -5.13 -7.98 8.18
C GLY A 64 -5.23 -9.02 7.07
N VAL A 65 -5.24 -8.55 5.84
CA VAL A 65 -5.27 -9.36 4.63
C VAL A 65 -3.90 -9.24 3.95
N ILE A 66 -3.27 -10.38 3.67
CA ILE A 66 -1.96 -10.45 3.02
C ILE A 66 -2.13 -11.05 1.63
N VAL A 67 -1.67 -10.33 0.62
CA VAL A 67 -1.72 -10.74 -0.78
C VAL A 67 -0.30 -10.88 -1.31
N PRO A 68 0.28 -12.10 -1.30
CA PRO A 68 1.62 -12.33 -1.79
C PRO A 68 1.70 -12.21 -3.31
N VAL A 69 2.82 -11.73 -3.83
CA VAL A 69 3.12 -11.83 -5.26
C VAL A 69 3.38 -13.30 -5.59
N GLY A 70 2.71 -13.80 -6.63
CA GLY A 70 2.76 -15.19 -7.05
C GLY A 70 4.16 -15.80 -7.19
N SER A 71 4.32 -17.09 -6.88
CA SER A 71 5.61 -17.79 -6.97
C SER A 71 6.16 -17.89 -8.40
N ASN A 72 7.45 -18.21 -8.53
CA ASN A 72 8.14 -18.35 -9.81
C ASN A 72 7.78 -19.62 -10.61
N SER A 73 7.02 -20.53 -10.00
CA SER A 73 6.61 -21.81 -10.59
C SER A 73 5.31 -21.74 -11.40
N CYS A 74 4.68 -20.57 -11.47
CA CYS A 74 3.41 -20.38 -12.15
C CYS A 74 3.32 -18.97 -12.76
N SER A 75 2.96 -18.91 -14.04
CA SER A 75 2.81 -17.66 -14.78
C SER A 75 1.79 -17.80 -15.92
N PRO A 76 0.78 -16.92 -16.04
CA PRO A 76 0.50 -15.84 -15.10
C PRO A 76 0.02 -16.38 -13.74
N ASN A 77 0.35 -15.67 -12.66
CA ASN A 77 -0.09 -15.98 -11.31
C ASN A 77 -0.76 -14.75 -10.71
N TYR A 78 -2.09 -14.77 -10.76
CA TYR A 78 -2.92 -13.76 -10.17
C TYR A 78 -3.33 -14.21 -8.77
N VAL A 79 -3.15 -13.33 -7.80
CA VAL A 79 -3.47 -13.59 -6.39
C VAL A 79 -4.23 -12.40 -5.87
N GLY A 80 -5.37 -12.61 -5.23
CA GLY A 80 -6.16 -11.49 -4.77
C GLY A 80 -7.09 -11.81 -3.62
N ALA A 81 -7.43 -10.75 -2.90
CA ALA A 81 -8.44 -10.74 -1.87
C ALA A 81 -9.40 -9.60 -2.19
N GLN A 82 -10.68 -9.93 -2.33
CA GLN A 82 -11.73 -8.96 -2.59
C GLN A 82 -12.77 -8.98 -1.47
N GLN A 83 -13.40 -7.85 -1.19
CA GLN A 83 -14.55 -7.80 -0.29
C GLN A 83 -15.67 -8.75 -0.80
N ASN A 84 -16.32 -9.47 0.12
CA ASN A 84 -17.39 -10.43 -0.19
C ASN A 84 -18.63 -9.72 -0.75
N ASN A 85 -18.99 -8.59 -0.14
CA ASN A 85 -20.12 -7.76 -0.54
C ASN A 85 -19.59 -6.34 -0.77
N GLY A 86 -19.84 -5.79 -1.95
CA GLY A 86 -19.56 -4.40 -2.22
C GLY A 86 -20.45 -3.47 -1.39
N GLN A 87 -20.20 -2.17 -1.52
CA GLN A 87 -21.02 -1.12 -0.91
C GLN A 87 -20.90 0.14 -1.74
N ASN A 88 -21.89 1.02 -1.63
CA ASN A 88 -21.77 2.33 -2.24
C ASN A 88 -20.62 3.09 -1.58
N ALA A 89 -19.66 3.53 -2.39
CA ALA A 89 -18.44 4.16 -1.91
C ALA A 89 -18.07 5.38 -2.73
N ASN A 90 -17.40 6.29 -2.05
CA ASN A 90 -16.75 7.50 -2.54
C ASN A 90 -15.27 7.51 -2.17
N GLY A 91 -14.79 6.56 -1.37
CA GLY A 91 -13.39 6.48 -0.99
C GLY A 91 -13.08 5.30 -0.09
N PHE A 92 -11.78 5.14 0.15
CA PHE A 92 -11.28 4.14 1.07
C PHE A 92 -10.00 4.62 1.75
N SER A 93 -9.67 3.93 2.84
CA SER A 93 -8.33 3.98 3.42
C SER A 93 -7.94 2.63 3.99
N PHE A 94 -6.64 2.37 4.06
CA PHE A 94 -6.09 1.23 4.77
C PHE A 94 -4.71 1.60 5.32
N TYR A 95 -4.33 0.96 6.42
CA TYR A 95 -2.96 0.95 6.90
C TYR A 95 -2.26 -0.27 6.32
N GLY A 96 -1.08 -0.11 5.73
CA GLY A 96 -0.46 -1.24 5.05
C GLY A 96 0.84 -0.90 4.37
N CYS A 97 1.33 -1.83 3.57
CA CYS A 97 2.53 -1.65 2.77
C CYS A 97 2.44 -2.40 1.45
N PHE A 98 3.15 -1.88 0.44
CA PHE A 98 3.45 -2.57 -0.80
C PHE A 98 4.92 -3.00 -0.79
N LYS A 99 5.19 -4.21 -0.29
CA LYS A 99 6.53 -4.78 -0.32
C LYS A 99 6.84 -5.20 -1.75
N GLY A 100 7.53 -4.33 -2.49
CA GLY A 100 7.94 -4.56 -3.87
C GLY A 100 9.43 -4.83 -4.01
N GLY A 101 9.86 -5.01 -5.24
CA GLY A 101 11.26 -5.12 -5.65
C GLY A 101 11.49 -4.48 -7.02
N THR A 102 12.66 -4.72 -7.61
CA THR A 102 13.06 -4.21 -8.93
C THR A 102 13.51 -5.33 -9.86
N ASN A 103 13.01 -6.54 -9.63
CA ASN A 103 13.49 -7.75 -10.28
C ASN A 103 12.44 -8.45 -11.14
N ALA A 104 11.22 -7.87 -11.22
CA ALA A 104 10.30 -8.26 -12.26
C ALA A 104 10.80 -7.76 -13.63
N PRO A 105 10.54 -8.50 -14.72
CA PRO A 105 11.11 -8.20 -16.03
C PRO A 105 10.49 -6.97 -16.71
N ASN A 106 9.28 -6.58 -16.32
CA ASN A 106 8.54 -5.48 -16.95
C ASN A 106 7.47 -4.92 -16.01
N GLY A 107 6.86 -3.80 -16.43
CA GLY A 107 5.82 -3.09 -15.67
C GLY A 107 4.44 -3.77 -15.65
N ALA A 108 4.22 -4.88 -16.35
CA ALA A 108 2.95 -5.61 -16.25
C ALA A 108 2.87 -6.47 -14.97
N ASN A 109 4.00 -6.59 -14.24
CA ASN A 109 4.05 -7.26 -12.96
C ASN A 109 3.79 -6.23 -11.84
N GLU A 110 2.64 -6.35 -11.18
CA GLU A 110 2.10 -5.29 -10.33
C GLU A 110 1.49 -5.82 -9.03
N ALA A 111 1.33 -4.92 -8.07
CA ALA A 111 0.63 -5.13 -6.81
C ALA A 111 -0.29 -3.92 -6.55
N SER A 112 -1.59 -4.13 -6.45
CA SER A 112 -2.59 -3.07 -6.44
C SER A 112 -3.58 -3.19 -5.30
N VAL A 113 -4.02 -2.05 -4.75
CA VAL A 113 -5.13 -1.92 -3.79
C VAL A 113 -6.07 -0.82 -4.26
N PHE A 114 -7.34 -1.13 -4.46
CA PHE A 114 -8.30 -0.24 -5.10
C PHE A 114 -9.76 -0.54 -4.73
N LEU A 115 -10.64 0.40 -5.10
CA LEU A 115 -12.08 0.16 -5.23
C LEU A 115 -12.42 -0.08 -6.70
N CYS A 116 -13.33 -1.02 -6.97
CA CYS A 116 -13.86 -1.26 -8.31
C CYS A 116 -15.36 -1.60 -8.33
N ASP A 117 -16.04 -1.19 -9.40
CA ASP A 117 -17.48 -1.45 -9.61
C ASP A 117 -17.78 -2.81 -10.28
N ASN A 118 -16.75 -3.52 -10.74
CA ASN A 118 -16.90 -4.78 -11.47
C ASN A 118 -15.74 -5.77 -11.23
N ILE A 119 -15.99 -6.71 -10.32
CA ILE A 119 -15.10 -7.83 -9.96
C ILE A 119 -15.26 -9.08 -10.86
N THR A 120 -16.17 -9.06 -11.83
CA THR A 120 -16.43 -10.21 -12.72
C THR A 120 -15.54 -10.14 -13.95
N THR A 121 -15.49 -8.98 -14.60
CA THR A 121 -14.71 -8.80 -15.83
C THR A 121 -13.51 -7.88 -15.66
N TRP A 122 -13.40 -7.13 -14.54
CA TRP A 122 -12.30 -6.20 -14.27
C TRP A 122 -12.14 -5.10 -15.32
N THR A 123 -13.20 -4.81 -16.08
CA THR A 123 -13.25 -3.76 -17.11
C THR A 123 -14.02 -2.53 -16.63
N GLY A 124 -14.25 -2.45 -15.33
CA GLY A 124 -15.04 -1.42 -14.68
C GLY A 124 -14.29 -0.12 -14.44
N LYS A 125 -14.87 0.71 -13.59
CA LYS A 125 -14.18 1.87 -13.02
C LYS A 125 -13.40 1.41 -11.80
N GLU A 126 -12.15 1.83 -11.75
CA GLU A 126 -11.29 1.56 -10.60
C GLU A 126 -10.55 2.83 -10.20
N PHE A 127 -10.26 2.95 -8.91
CA PHE A 127 -9.32 3.94 -8.42
C PHE A 127 -8.58 3.41 -7.20
N GLY A 128 -7.30 3.72 -7.11
CA GLY A 128 -6.48 3.25 -6.01
C GLY A 128 -5.00 3.40 -6.24
N PHE A 129 -4.25 2.49 -5.65
CA PHE A 129 -2.80 2.47 -5.67
C PHE A 129 -2.32 1.22 -6.40
N THR A 130 -1.36 1.36 -7.30
CA THR A 130 -0.66 0.25 -7.94
C THR A 130 0.83 0.42 -7.75
N LYS A 131 1.54 -0.69 -7.52
CA LYS A 131 2.98 -0.72 -7.46
C LYS A 131 3.53 -1.63 -8.54
N THR A 132 4.36 -1.07 -9.41
CA THR A 132 5.09 -1.84 -10.42
C THR A 132 6.32 -2.51 -9.79
N LEU A 133 6.52 -3.79 -10.09
CA LEU A 133 7.52 -4.65 -9.44
C LEU A 133 8.87 -4.71 -10.18
N ASN A 134 8.95 -4.04 -11.34
CA ASN A 134 10.20 -3.90 -12.11
C ASN A 134 11.00 -2.66 -11.69
N ASP A 135 10.33 -1.59 -11.26
CA ASP A 135 10.93 -0.31 -10.89
C ASP A 135 10.63 0.11 -9.44
N ASN A 136 9.85 -0.70 -8.71
CA ASN A 136 9.43 -0.45 -7.33
C ASN A 136 8.71 0.90 -7.16
N ALA A 137 7.99 1.37 -8.19
CA ALA A 137 7.27 2.63 -8.20
C ALA A 137 5.82 2.46 -7.75
N LEU A 138 5.45 3.13 -6.64
CA LEU A 138 4.06 3.21 -6.19
C LEU A 138 3.38 4.39 -6.90
N LYS A 139 2.20 4.13 -7.46
CA LYS A 139 1.43 5.08 -8.28
C LYS A 139 0.01 5.19 -7.74
N ALA A 140 -0.55 6.39 -7.79
CA ALA A 140 -2.00 6.56 -7.83
C ALA A 140 -2.49 6.20 -9.22
N TYR A 141 -3.68 5.63 -9.36
CA TYR A 141 -4.27 5.36 -10.66
C TYR A 141 -5.80 5.48 -10.68
N LEU A 142 -6.32 5.73 -11.89
CA LEU A 142 -7.71 5.62 -12.28
C LEU A 142 -7.82 4.70 -13.49
N GLN A 143 -8.84 3.85 -13.51
CA GLN A 143 -9.24 3.06 -14.66
C GLN A 143 -10.70 3.34 -15.02
N SER A 144 -11.05 3.24 -16.29
CA SER A 144 -12.45 3.20 -16.75
C SER A 144 -12.60 2.31 -17.99
N PRO A 145 -13.84 1.93 -18.37
CA PRO A 145 -14.10 1.17 -19.59
C PRO A 145 -13.43 1.80 -20.83
N GLY A 146 -13.05 0.96 -21.79
CA GLY A 146 -12.36 1.39 -23.02
C GLY A 146 -10.84 1.46 -22.90
N ASN A 147 -10.25 0.73 -21.95
CA ASN A 147 -8.79 0.65 -21.71
C ASN A 147 -8.15 2.00 -21.32
N VAL A 148 -8.91 2.86 -20.63
CA VAL A 148 -8.37 4.10 -20.09
C VAL A 148 -7.70 3.80 -18.76
N PHE A 149 -6.41 4.10 -18.67
CA PHE A 149 -5.61 3.95 -17.46
C PHE A 149 -4.76 5.22 -17.27
N ILE A 150 -5.05 5.96 -16.21
CA ILE A 150 -4.40 7.23 -15.87
C ILE A 150 -3.66 7.02 -14.55
N TYR A 151 -2.39 7.38 -14.47
CA TYR A 151 -1.60 7.19 -13.25
C TYR A 151 -0.55 8.29 -13.06
N GLN A 152 -0.08 8.42 -11.81
CA GLN A 152 1.07 9.24 -11.47
C GLN A 152 1.84 8.61 -10.31
N THR A 153 3.17 8.58 -10.43
CA THR A 153 4.07 8.07 -9.39
C THR A 153 4.00 8.94 -8.13
N LEU A 154 3.82 8.29 -6.98
CA LEU A 154 3.76 8.89 -5.64
C LEU A 154 5.06 8.70 -4.87
N LEU A 155 5.59 7.48 -4.87
CA LEU A 155 6.79 7.08 -4.14
C LEU A 155 7.63 6.13 -5.00
N LEU A 156 8.95 6.17 -4.81
CA LEU A 156 9.91 5.26 -5.45
C LEU A 156 10.68 4.52 -4.37
N ASN A 157 10.88 3.21 -4.56
CA ASN A 157 11.67 2.36 -3.67
C ASN A 157 11.18 2.28 -2.22
N ASP A 158 9.90 2.57 -1.97
CA ASP A 158 9.32 2.57 -0.63
C ASP A 158 8.54 1.29 -0.34
N ASN A 159 9.01 0.49 0.62
CA ASN A 159 8.34 -0.71 1.12
C ASN A 159 7.78 -0.52 2.54
N GLY A 160 7.69 0.73 2.99
CA GLY A 160 7.27 1.15 4.32
C GLY A 160 5.77 0.97 4.54
N TYR A 161 5.40 1.05 5.81
CA TYR A 161 4.00 1.06 6.22
C TYR A 161 3.46 2.47 6.25
N HIS A 162 2.30 2.68 5.63
CA HIS A 162 1.64 3.97 5.56
C HIS A 162 0.13 3.84 5.78
N ASN A 163 -0.51 4.96 6.08
CA ASN A 163 -1.96 5.12 5.91
C ASN A 163 -2.24 5.62 4.50
N PHE A 164 -2.71 4.74 3.63
CA PHE A 164 -3.12 5.08 2.27
C PHE A 164 -4.59 5.49 2.26
N LYS A 165 -4.93 6.53 1.52
CA LYS A 165 -6.32 6.98 1.34
C LYS A 165 -6.54 7.51 -0.08
N ALA A 166 -7.65 7.11 -0.70
CA ALA A 166 -8.15 7.68 -1.94
C ALA A 166 -9.61 8.11 -1.74
N GLN A 167 -9.98 9.28 -2.23
CA GLN A 167 -11.31 9.86 -2.04
C GLN A 167 -11.76 10.63 -3.28
N VAL A 168 -12.93 10.27 -3.80
CA VAL A 168 -13.61 10.96 -4.89
C VAL A 168 -14.16 12.29 -4.37
N GLN A 169 -13.99 13.36 -5.15
CA GLN A 169 -14.49 14.68 -4.76
C GLN A 169 -16.02 14.76 -4.90
N SER A 170 -16.71 15.34 -3.91
CA SER A 170 -18.17 15.50 -3.93
C SER A 170 -18.65 16.57 -4.93
N GLY A 171 -17.77 17.48 -5.37
CA GLY A 171 -18.11 18.52 -6.34
C GLY A 171 -17.80 18.14 -7.80
N ASP A 172 -16.92 17.16 -8.00
CA ASP A 172 -16.53 16.67 -9.33
C ASP A 172 -16.17 15.19 -9.24
N HIS A 173 -17.14 14.35 -9.59
CA HIS A 173 -17.05 12.91 -9.39
C HIS A 173 -16.10 12.21 -10.38
N SER A 174 -15.48 12.97 -11.28
CA SER A 174 -14.41 12.51 -12.17
C SER A 174 -13.02 12.63 -11.54
N LYS A 175 -12.92 13.25 -10.35
CA LYS A 175 -11.67 13.52 -9.63
C LYS A 175 -11.54 12.67 -8.37
N VAL A 176 -10.33 12.17 -8.14
CA VAL A 176 -9.97 11.40 -6.95
C VAL A 176 -8.70 11.98 -6.33
N ASP A 177 -8.79 12.34 -5.05
CA ASP A 177 -7.70 12.84 -4.23
C ASP A 177 -6.98 11.68 -3.54
N PHE A 178 -5.65 11.69 -3.58
CA PHE A 178 -4.80 10.66 -3.00
C PHE A 178 -3.95 11.22 -1.86
N TYR A 179 -3.89 10.47 -0.77
CA TYR A 179 -3.17 10.80 0.45
C TYR A 179 -2.31 9.63 0.91
N ILE A 180 -1.17 9.94 1.51
CA ILE A 180 -0.31 8.99 2.22
C ILE A 180 0.03 9.63 3.57
N ASP A 181 -0.24 8.92 4.66
CA ASP A 181 -0.06 9.37 6.04
C ASP A 181 -0.80 10.67 6.35
N ASP A 182 -2.06 10.76 5.90
CA ASP A 182 -2.92 11.94 5.99
C ASP A 182 -2.37 13.18 5.26
N VAL A 183 -1.28 13.05 4.50
CA VAL A 183 -0.71 14.12 3.67
C VAL A 183 -1.20 13.98 2.23
N TYR A 184 -1.89 15.02 1.74
CA TYR A 184 -2.30 15.11 0.34
C TYR A 184 -1.10 14.99 -0.60
N LYS A 185 -1.25 14.20 -1.67
CA LYS A 185 -0.21 14.00 -2.69
C LYS A 185 -0.59 14.62 -4.02
N LEU A 186 -1.77 14.24 -4.54
CA LEU A 186 -2.24 14.68 -5.84
C LEU A 186 -3.74 14.39 -6.01
N THR A 187 -4.31 14.96 -7.07
CA THR A 187 -5.62 14.60 -7.62
C THR A 187 -5.42 14.02 -9.02
N LEU A 188 -6.02 12.88 -9.31
CA LEU A 188 -6.19 12.41 -10.69
C LEU A 188 -7.59 12.75 -11.18
N GLN A 189 -7.73 13.00 -12.48
CA GLN A 189 -9.01 13.28 -13.12
C GLN A 189 -9.19 12.40 -14.36
N ASN A 190 -10.38 11.84 -14.53
CA ASN A 190 -10.80 11.18 -15.76
C ASN A 190 -12.13 11.78 -16.26
N PRO A 191 -12.09 12.88 -17.03
CA PRO A 191 -13.28 13.63 -17.40
C PRO A 191 -14.37 12.77 -18.04
N GLY A 192 -15.62 12.99 -17.64
CA GLY A 192 -16.77 12.23 -18.15
C GLY A 192 -17.01 10.88 -17.46
N GLN A 193 -16.19 10.49 -16.49
CA GLN A 193 -16.43 9.33 -15.63
C GLN A 193 -17.00 9.73 -14.27
N ASN A 194 -17.73 8.80 -13.64
CA ASN A 194 -18.27 8.93 -12.29
C ASN A 194 -17.68 7.82 -11.40
N TYR A 195 -16.83 8.19 -10.44
CA TYR A 195 -16.32 7.29 -9.40
C TYR A 195 -17.09 7.41 -8.08
N TYR A 196 -18.02 8.36 -7.98
CA TYR A 196 -18.72 8.68 -6.74
C TYR A 196 -19.96 7.81 -6.58
N ASN A 197 -20.11 7.24 -5.39
CA ASN A 197 -21.26 6.48 -4.92
C ASN A 197 -21.61 5.30 -5.83
N ASN A 198 -20.59 4.67 -6.42
CA ASN A 198 -20.72 3.41 -7.14
C ASN A 198 -20.76 2.25 -6.14
N TYR A 199 -21.42 1.16 -6.51
CA TYR A 199 -21.40 -0.07 -5.71
C TYR A 199 -20.07 -0.78 -5.92
N ASP A 200 -19.10 -0.44 -5.08
CA ASP A 200 -17.71 -0.82 -5.23
C ASP A 200 -17.31 -1.94 -4.27
N TYR A 201 -16.30 -2.70 -4.67
CA TYR A 201 -15.62 -3.71 -3.87
C TYR A 201 -14.22 -3.24 -3.56
N PHE A 202 -13.78 -3.39 -2.31
CA PHE A 202 -12.38 -3.23 -1.95
C PHE A 202 -11.57 -4.46 -2.36
N VAL A 203 -10.49 -4.25 -3.09
CA VAL A 203 -9.67 -5.32 -3.66
C VAL A 203 -8.20 -5.03 -3.40
N GLY A 204 -7.47 -6.06 -2.97
CA GLY A 204 -6.00 -6.13 -3.08
C GLY A 204 -5.63 -7.29 -3.99
N THR A 205 -4.80 -7.04 -5.01
CA THR A 205 -4.41 -8.05 -6.00
C THR A 205 -2.93 -7.92 -6.37
N THR A 206 -2.30 -9.02 -6.76
CA THR A 206 -1.00 -9.01 -7.40
C THR A 206 -1.08 -9.72 -8.74
N HIS A 207 -0.44 -9.14 -9.74
CA HIS A 207 -0.37 -9.67 -11.08
C HIS A 207 1.07 -10.03 -11.37
N ARG A 208 1.33 -11.33 -11.48
CA ARG A 208 2.57 -11.83 -12.06
C ARG A 208 2.26 -12.33 -13.45
N THR A 209 2.75 -11.64 -14.47
CA THR A 209 2.54 -12.04 -15.88
C THR A 209 3.65 -12.94 -16.39
N ASP A 210 4.84 -12.87 -15.78
CA ASP A 210 6.04 -13.56 -16.26
C ASP A 210 6.69 -14.50 -15.23
N GLY A 211 7.20 -15.64 -15.71
CA GLY A 211 7.95 -16.62 -14.92
C GLY A 211 9.43 -16.25 -14.75
N GLY A 212 10.20 -17.10 -14.04
CA GLY A 212 11.67 -17.05 -14.07
C GLY A 212 12.37 -16.00 -13.19
N TRP A 213 11.62 -15.20 -12.42
CA TRP A 213 12.18 -14.26 -11.43
C TRP A 213 11.65 -14.52 -10.02
N SER A 214 12.41 -14.14 -8.99
CA SER A 214 12.01 -14.42 -7.59
C SER A 214 11.13 -13.31 -7.02
N SER A 215 9.92 -13.62 -6.58
CA SER A 215 9.04 -12.68 -5.86
C SER A 215 9.14 -12.82 -4.34
N THR A 216 10.15 -13.53 -3.82
CA THR A 216 10.27 -13.83 -2.39
C THR A 216 10.21 -12.56 -1.54
N GLY A 217 9.26 -12.54 -0.60
CA GLY A 217 9.03 -11.42 0.32
C GLY A 217 8.23 -10.26 -0.26
N GLN A 218 7.87 -10.31 -1.56
CA GLN A 218 7.01 -9.31 -2.17
C GLN A 218 5.54 -9.63 -1.90
N GLN A 219 4.82 -8.66 -1.36
CA GLN A 219 3.41 -8.81 -0.97
C GLN A 219 2.77 -7.45 -0.68
N ILE A 220 1.46 -7.44 -0.71
CA ILE A 220 0.64 -6.38 -0.14
C ILE A 220 0.22 -6.82 1.26
N GLU A 221 0.26 -5.90 2.21
CA GLU A 221 -0.38 -6.10 3.50
C GLU A 221 -1.41 -5.00 3.74
N MET A 222 -2.63 -5.38 4.10
CA MET A 222 -3.76 -4.47 4.27
C MET A 222 -4.38 -4.67 5.65
N TYR A 223 -4.38 -3.61 6.45
CA TYR A 223 -4.89 -3.55 7.81
C TYR A 223 -5.81 -2.33 7.96
N SER A 224 -6.64 -2.31 9.01
CA SER A 224 -7.48 -1.15 9.36
C SER A 224 -8.26 -0.58 8.16
N ILE A 225 -8.84 -1.48 7.37
CA ILE A 225 -9.49 -1.14 6.09
C ILE A 225 -10.81 -0.44 6.37
N ASN A 226 -11.05 0.64 5.65
CA ASN A 226 -12.24 1.46 5.77
C ASN A 226 -12.71 1.90 4.39
N VAL A 227 -14.01 1.85 4.16
CA VAL A 227 -14.67 2.28 2.93
C VAL A 227 -15.88 3.15 3.31
N TRP A 228 -16.15 4.19 2.53
CA TRP A 228 -17.25 5.16 2.73
C TRP A 228 -17.61 5.83 1.40
#